data_AF-A0A519T9T9-F1
#
_entry.id   AF-A0A519T9T9-F1
#
_cell.length_a   1.000
_cell.length_b   1.000
_cell.length_c   1.000
_cell.angle_alpha   90.00
_cell.angle_beta   90.00
_cell.angle_gamma   90.00
#
_symmetry.space_group_name_H-M   'P 1'
#
loop_
_entity.id
_entity.type
_entity.pdbx_description
1 polymer ?
#
loop_
_entity_poly.entity_id
_entity_poly.type
_entity_poly.pdbx_seq_one_letter_code
_entity_poly.pdbx_strand_id
1 'polypeptide(L)'
;TRRLCTSIQQGRRRRRPCWIDVHNLRVQRYGANLHIDCHMQMPYYYSLEKIHTEIHEVEALIRARFAAVEVEMFVHADPCSYAACSLCHMLACPVRHHAFAREVEWNIHNAVKDERHHLTMSN
;
A
#
# COMPACT_ATOMS: atom_id res chain seq x y z
N THR A 1 11.12 -7.43 13.41
CA THR A 1 9.88 -8.09 12.94
C THR A 1 8.63 -7.60 13.65
N ARG A 2 8.41 -7.81 14.96
CA ARG A 2 7.16 -7.37 15.64
C ARG A 2 6.78 -5.89 15.50
N ARG A 3 7.75 -4.97 15.60
CA ARG A 3 7.50 -3.50 15.47
C ARG A 3 7.03 -3.09 14.08
N LEU A 4 7.32 -3.89 13.05
CA LEU A 4 7.01 -3.58 11.67
C LEU A 4 5.59 -3.99 11.30
N CYS A 5 5.13 -5.13 11.83
CA CYS A 5 3.74 -5.56 11.76
C CYS A 5 2.78 -4.53 12.38
N THR A 6 3.16 -3.94 13.53
CA THR A 6 2.34 -2.91 14.19
C THR A 6 2.29 -1.60 13.39
N SER A 7 3.33 -1.28 12.62
CA SER A 7 3.36 -0.09 11.77
C SER A 7 2.43 -0.21 10.57
N ILE A 8 2.35 -1.39 9.95
CA ILE A 8 1.43 -1.65 8.85
C ILE A 8 -0.03 -1.60 9.35
N GLN A 9 -0.30 -2.19 10.53
CA GLN A 9 -1.62 -2.14 11.18
C GLN A 9 -2.05 -0.71 11.58
N GLN A 10 -1.12 0.15 12.02
CA GLN A 10 -1.43 1.54 12.38
C GLN A 10 -1.50 2.50 11.17
N GLY A 11 -1.07 2.07 9.98
CA GLY A 11 -1.14 2.83 8.73
C GLY A 11 -2.57 3.25 8.36
N ARG A 12 -3.59 2.58 8.92
CA ARG A 12 -5.01 2.85 8.66
C ARG A 12 -5.44 4.31 8.89
N ARG A 13 -4.89 5.00 9.90
CA ARG A 13 -5.24 6.42 10.17
C ARG A 13 -4.58 7.41 9.21
N ARG A 14 -3.53 7.00 8.50
CA ARG A 14 -2.74 7.86 7.61
C ARG A 14 -2.80 7.41 6.15
N ARG A 15 -3.54 6.32 5.86
CA ARG A 15 -3.70 5.78 4.52
C ARG A 15 -4.46 6.79 3.66
N ARG A 16 -3.82 7.21 2.57
CA ARG A 16 -4.45 8.11 1.60
C ARG A 16 -5.45 7.34 0.74
N PRO A 17 -6.53 7.96 0.25
CA PRO A 17 -7.54 7.27 -0.57
C PRO A 17 -7.01 6.63 -1.86
N CYS A 18 -5.92 7.17 -2.43
CA CYS A 18 -5.26 6.67 -3.64
C CYS A 18 -4.39 5.43 -3.38
N TRP A 19 -4.12 5.09 -2.12
CA TRP A 19 -3.35 3.92 -1.73
C TRP A 19 -4.28 2.70 -1.66
N ILE A 20 -4.59 2.13 -2.83
CA ILE A 20 -5.70 1.18 -3.00
C ILE A 20 -5.34 -0.21 -2.48
N ASP A 21 -4.12 -0.67 -2.74
CA ASP A 21 -3.68 -1.98 -2.28
C ASP A 21 -2.17 -2.02 -2.02
N VAL A 22 -1.72 -2.90 -1.13
CA VAL A 22 -0.31 -3.24 -0.91
C VAL A 22 -0.17 -4.76 -0.91
N HIS A 23 0.80 -5.26 -1.66
CA HIS A 23 1.13 -6.68 -1.74
C HIS A 23 2.64 -6.86 -2.03
N ASN A 24 3.11 -8.10 -2.03
CA ASN A 24 4.51 -8.48 -2.23
C ASN A 24 5.48 -7.70 -1.32
N LEU A 25 5.07 -7.39 -0.09
CA LEU A 25 5.89 -6.70 0.90
C LEU A 25 7.04 -7.59 1.37
N ARG A 26 8.26 -7.08 1.28
CA ARG A 26 9.48 -7.71 1.77
C ARG A 26 10.22 -6.75 2.65
N VAL A 27 10.81 -7.29 3.71
CA VAL A 27 11.49 -6.52 4.73
C VAL A 27 12.73 -7.28 5.12
N GLN A 28 13.88 -6.71 4.82
CA GLN A 28 15.19 -7.30 5.02
C GLN A 28 16.00 -6.42 5.96
N ARG A 29 16.86 -7.02 6.77
CA ARG A 29 17.74 -6.29 7.69
C ARG A 29 19.19 -6.56 7.33
N TYR A 30 19.92 -5.49 7.01
CA TYR A 30 21.35 -5.53 6.72
C TYR A 30 22.07 -4.71 7.78
N GLY A 31 22.71 -5.39 8.73
CA GLY A 31 23.31 -4.74 9.89
C GLY A 31 22.29 -3.92 10.70
N ALA A 32 22.48 -2.61 10.76
CA ALA A 32 21.58 -1.68 11.44
C ALA A 32 20.38 -1.24 10.57
N ASN A 33 20.46 -1.40 9.25
CA ASN A 33 19.55 -0.79 8.29
C ASN A 33 18.42 -1.74 7.89
N LEU A 34 17.27 -1.15 7.52
CA LEU A 34 16.12 -1.87 6.99
C LEU A 34 15.97 -1.58 5.50
N HIS A 35 15.77 -2.63 4.71
CA HIS A 35 15.41 -2.53 3.31
C HIS A 35 14.00 -3.06 3.14
N ILE A 36 13.12 -2.24 2.60
CA ILE A 36 11.70 -2.53 2.46
C ILE A 36 11.33 -2.41 0.99
N ASP A 37 10.72 -3.42 0.41
CA ASP A 37 10.15 -3.34 -0.93
C ASP A 37 8.72 -3.85 -0.95
N CYS A 38 7.85 -3.23 -1.74
CA CYS A 38 6.48 -3.69 -1.94
C CYS A 38 5.91 -3.24 -3.27
N HIS A 39 4.77 -3.82 -3.62
CA HIS A 39 3.91 -3.34 -4.69
C HIS A 39 2.74 -2.57 -4.11
N MET A 40 2.35 -1.50 -4.78
CA MET A 40 1.28 -0.63 -4.33
C MET A 40 0.36 -0.24 -5.48
N GLN A 41 -0.93 -0.57 -5.37
CA GLN A 41 -1.91 -0.18 -6.39
C GLN A 41 -2.40 1.25 -6.18
N MET A 42 -2.41 2.01 -7.27
CA MET A 42 -2.87 3.40 -7.31
C MET A 42 -3.76 3.65 -8.53
N PRO A 43 -4.54 4.75 -8.59
CA PRO A 43 -5.44 5.00 -9.70
C PRO A 43 -4.68 5.06 -11.04
N TYR A 44 -5.08 4.24 -12.01
CA TYR A 44 -4.36 4.13 -13.29
C TYR A 44 -4.36 5.44 -14.11
N TYR A 45 -5.27 6.36 -13.80
CA TYR A 45 -5.38 7.66 -14.46
C TYR A 45 -4.53 8.75 -13.79
N TYR A 46 -3.77 8.43 -12.74
CA TYR A 46 -2.79 9.35 -12.20
C TYR A 46 -1.62 9.50 -13.17
N SER A 47 -1.11 10.73 -13.30
CA SER A 47 0.16 10.96 -14.01
C SER A 47 1.30 10.30 -13.23
N LEU A 48 2.38 9.98 -13.95
CA LEU A 48 3.60 9.44 -13.34
C LEU A 48 4.14 10.33 -12.22
N GLU A 49 4.11 11.65 -12.42
CA GLU A 49 4.50 12.64 -11.40
C GLU A 49 3.68 12.49 -10.11
N LYS A 50 2.35 12.34 -10.25
CA LYS A 50 1.47 12.18 -9.09
C LYS A 50 1.72 10.87 -8.37
N ILE A 51 1.95 9.78 -9.11
CA ILE A 51 2.35 8.48 -8.52
C ILE A 51 3.65 8.63 -7.74
N HIS A 52 4.65 9.29 -8.32
CA HIS A 52 5.94 9.52 -7.65
C HIS A 52 5.80 10.34 -6.36
N THR A 53 4.95 11.39 -6.36
CA THR A 53 4.61 12.12 -5.13
C THR A 53 3.98 11.21 -4.08
N GLU A 54 3.03 10.35 -4.45
CA GLU A 54 2.39 9.45 -3.49
C GLU A 54 3.37 8.39 -2.95
N ILE A 55 4.32 7.91 -3.76
CA ILE A 55 5.39 7.00 -3.30
C ILE A 55 6.25 7.68 -2.23
N HIS A 56 6.70 8.92 -2.46
CA HIS A 56 7.49 9.66 -1.47
C HIS A 56 6.77 9.83 -0.14
N GLU A 57 5.45 10.01 -0.17
CA GLU A 57 4.63 10.14 1.02
C GLU A 57 4.54 8.84 1.82
N VAL A 58 4.49 7.70 1.14
CA VAL A 58 4.59 6.37 1.77
C VAL A 58 5.98 6.19 2.39
N GLU A 59 7.05 6.51 1.65
CA GLU A 59 8.42 6.42 2.16
C GLU A 59 8.62 7.30 3.40
N ALA A 60 8.17 8.55 3.36
CA ALA A 60 8.25 9.48 4.48
C ALA A 60 7.49 8.98 5.71
N LEU A 61 6.29 8.42 5.51
CA LEU A 61 5.50 7.80 6.56
C LEU A 61 6.25 6.65 7.25
N ILE A 62 6.86 5.76 6.46
CA ILE A 62 7.61 4.62 6.96
C ILE A 62 8.90 5.07 7.65
N ARG A 63 9.67 5.99 7.07
CA ARG A 63 10.88 6.57 7.67
C ARG A 63 10.58 7.22 9.02
N ALA A 64 9.52 8.04 9.11
CA ALA A 64 9.11 8.67 10.36
C ALA A 64 8.78 7.63 11.45
N ARG A 65 8.19 6.50 11.06
CA ARG A 65 7.83 5.42 11.99
C ARG A 65 9.03 4.62 12.50
N PHE A 66 10.11 4.58 11.73
CA PHE A 66 11.37 3.88 12.05
C PHE A 66 12.54 4.85 12.25
N ALA A 67 12.29 6.07 12.76
CA ALA A 67 13.30 7.13 12.88
C ALA A 67 14.60 6.76 13.62
N ALA A 68 14.62 5.65 14.38
CA ALA A 68 15.80 5.15 15.08
C ALA A 68 16.73 4.26 14.20
N VAL A 69 16.30 3.90 12.98
CA VAL A 69 17.07 3.08 12.04
C VAL A 69 16.99 3.68 10.65
N GLU A 70 18.06 3.54 9.88
CA GLU A 70 18.03 3.91 8.47
C GLU A 70 17.12 2.93 7.72
N VAL A 71 16.24 3.48 6.89
CA VAL A 71 15.32 2.72 6.04
C VAL A 71 15.62 3.05 4.58
N GLU A 72 15.89 2.04 3.76
CA GLU A 72 15.80 2.14 2.31
C GLU A 72 14.49 1.49 1.89
N MET A 73 13.71 2.18 1.05
CA MET A 73 12.40 1.69 0.63
C MET A 73 12.24 1.83 -0.88
N PHE A 74 11.73 0.77 -1.51
CA PHE A 74 11.38 0.74 -2.93
C PHE A 74 9.91 0.38 -3.09
N VAL A 75 9.15 1.18 -3.84
CA VAL A 75 7.73 0.90 -4.09
C VAL A 75 7.53 0.73 -5.58
N HIS A 76 7.12 -0.47 -5.98
CA HIS A 76 6.60 -0.70 -7.32
C HIS A 76 5.14 -0.22 -7.39
N ALA A 77 4.86 0.78 -8.22
CA ALA A 77 3.49 1.25 -8.40
C ALA A 77 2.76 0.44 -9.48
N ASP A 78 1.67 -0.19 -9.10
CA ASP A 78 0.77 -0.91 -9.99
C ASP A 78 -0.45 -0.02 -10.34
N PRO A 79 -0.94 -0.07 -11.59
CA PRO A 79 -2.25 0.52 -11.90
C PRO A 79 -3.36 -0.27 -11.21
N CYS A 80 -4.38 0.42 -10.71
CA CYS A 80 -5.53 -0.24 -10.10
C CYS A 80 -6.27 -1.08 -11.14
N SER A 81 -6.75 -2.24 -10.70
CA SER A 81 -7.47 -3.20 -11.54
C SER A 81 -8.98 -3.19 -11.27
N TYR A 82 -9.75 -3.85 -12.14
CA TYR A 82 -11.19 -4.05 -11.95
C TYR A 82 -11.51 -4.71 -10.59
N ALA A 83 -10.75 -5.75 -10.21
CA ALA A 83 -10.91 -6.46 -8.93
C ALA A 83 -10.64 -5.58 -7.69
N ALA A 84 -9.75 -4.59 -7.82
CA ALA A 84 -9.44 -3.66 -6.74
C ALA A 84 -10.46 -2.52 -6.61
N CYS A 85 -11.40 -2.37 -7.55
CA CYS A 85 -12.34 -1.26 -7.56
C CYS A 85 -13.20 -1.23 -6.30
N SER A 86 -13.66 -2.40 -5.82
CA SER A 86 -14.46 -2.51 -4.58
C SER A 86 -13.67 -2.20 -3.30
N LEU A 87 -12.34 -2.09 -3.39
CA LEU A 87 -11.43 -1.71 -2.29
C LEU A 87 -11.03 -0.22 -2.36
N CYS A 88 -11.24 0.44 -3.49
CA CYS A 88 -10.71 1.76 -3.76
C CYS A 88 -11.48 2.86 -3.01
N HIS A 89 -10.78 3.62 -2.17
CA HIS A 89 -11.33 4.69 -1.32
C HIS A 89 -11.55 6.04 -2.05
N MET A 90 -11.22 6.14 -3.33
CA MET A 90 -11.39 7.36 -4.12
C MET A 90 -12.88 7.72 -4.31
N LEU A 91 -13.43 8.57 -3.45
CA LEU A 91 -14.86 8.93 -3.46
C LEU A 91 -15.34 9.40 -4.85
N ALA A 92 -14.59 10.29 -5.50
CA ALA A 92 -14.87 10.80 -6.84
C ALA A 92 -13.95 10.15 -7.90
N CYS A 93 -13.94 8.82 -7.96
CA CYS A 93 -13.19 8.09 -9.00
C CYS A 93 -13.91 8.23 -10.36
N PRO A 94 -13.28 8.82 -11.40
CA PRO A 94 -13.91 9.04 -12.71
C PRO A 94 -14.14 7.75 -13.51
N VAL A 95 -13.54 6.63 -13.07
CA VAL A 95 -13.50 5.34 -13.76
C VAL A 95 -14.01 4.20 -12.86
N ARG A 96 -14.93 4.55 -11.95
CA ARG A 96 -15.50 3.65 -10.94
C ARG A 96 -16.37 2.57 -11.61
N HIS A 97 -15.99 1.30 -11.45
CA HIS A 97 -16.77 0.15 -11.91
C HIS A 97 -17.62 -0.50 -10.79
N HIS A 98 -17.11 -0.52 -9.55
CA HIS A 98 -17.81 -1.08 -8.40
C HIS A 98 -17.81 -0.08 -7.25
N ALA A 99 -18.96 0.08 -6.58
CA ALA A 99 -19.04 0.83 -5.34
C ALA A 99 -18.01 0.33 -4.33
N PHE A 100 -17.47 1.25 -3.52
CA PHE A 100 -16.63 0.86 -2.40
C PHE A 100 -17.42 -0.07 -1.46
N ALA A 101 -16.88 -1.25 -1.20
CA ALA A 101 -17.54 -2.25 -0.36
C ALA A 101 -16.90 -2.28 1.03
N ARG A 102 -15.59 -2.54 1.10
CA ARG A 102 -14.83 -2.49 2.36
C ARG A 102 -13.35 -2.29 2.12
N GLU A 103 -12.69 -1.76 3.15
CA GLU A 103 -11.24 -1.71 3.23
C GLU A 103 -10.68 -3.08 3.59
N VAL A 104 -9.60 -3.49 2.93
CA VAL A 104 -8.73 -4.56 3.44
C VAL A 104 -7.73 -3.94 4.41
N GLU A 105 -7.78 -4.37 5.67
CA GLU A 105 -6.75 -4.03 6.64
C GLU A 105 -5.45 -4.77 6.30
N TRP A 106 -4.43 -4.01 5.91
CA TRP A 106 -3.12 -4.58 5.63
C TRP A 106 -2.45 -5.02 6.92
N ASN A 107 -1.89 -6.23 6.88
CA ASN A 107 -1.09 -6.79 7.95
C ASN A 107 0.02 -7.67 7.35
N ILE A 108 0.94 -8.14 8.17
CA ILE A 108 2.09 -8.90 7.68
C ILE A 108 1.71 -10.21 6.98
N HIS A 109 0.56 -10.80 7.29
CA HIS A 109 0.17 -12.09 6.72
C HIS A 109 -0.39 -11.95 5.31
N ASN A 110 -1.02 -10.82 5.00
CA ASN A 110 -1.64 -10.58 3.70
C ASN A 110 -0.72 -9.76 2.77
N ALA A 111 -0.04 -8.74 3.30
CA ALA A 111 0.80 -7.85 2.51
C ALA A 111 2.06 -8.52 1.94
N VAL A 112 2.60 -9.56 2.59
CA VAL A 112 3.81 -10.26 2.12
C VAL A 112 3.57 -11.21 0.95
N LYS A 113 2.31 -11.52 0.67
CA LYS A 113 1.96 -12.41 -0.45
C LYS A 113 2.14 -11.67 -1.76
N ASP A 114 2.67 -12.34 -2.76
CA ASP A 114 2.63 -11.86 -4.14
C ASP A 114 1.25 -12.12 -4.75
N GLU A 115 0.23 -11.54 -4.11
CA GLU A 115 -1.17 -11.71 -4.44
C GLU A 115 -1.92 -10.42 -4.14
N ARG A 116 -2.60 -9.89 -5.16
CA ARG A 116 -3.42 -8.69 -5.03
C ARG A 116 -4.66 -8.97 -4.20
N HIS A 117 -4.97 -8.08 -3.26
CA HIS A 117 -6.18 -8.23 -2.48
C HIS A 117 -7.41 -8.01 -3.36
N HIS A 118 -8.42 -8.85 -3.16
CA HIS A 118 -9.70 -8.76 -3.84
C HIS A 118 -10.80 -9.21 -2.89
N LEU A 119 -12.03 -8.75 -3.15
CA LEU A 119 -13.21 -9.26 -2.47
C LEU A 119 -13.79 -10.38 -3.33
N THR A 120 -13.92 -11.57 -2.76
CA THR A 120 -14.75 -12.61 -3.35
C THR A 120 -16.19 -12.09 -3.40
N MET A 121 -16.69 -11.85 -4.61
CA MET A 121 -18.09 -11.52 -4.83
C MET A 121 -18.92 -12.73 -4.40
N SER A 122 -19.62 -12.61 -3.28
CA SER A 122 -20.64 -13.59 -2.89
C SER A 122 -21.83 -13.37 -3.80
N ASN A 123 -22.20 -14.40 -4.55
CA ASN A 123 -23.35 -14.39 -5.46
C ASN A 123 -24.67 -14.31 -4.67
#